data_AF-A0A2S9BFC4-F1
#
_entry.id   AF-A0A2S9BFC4-F1
#
_cell.length_a   1.000
_cell.length_b   1.000
_cell.length_c   1.000
_cell.angle_alpha   90.00
_cell.angle_beta   90.00
_cell.angle_gamma   90.00
#
_symmetry.space_group_name_H-M   'P 1'
#
loop_
_entity.id
_entity.type
_entity.pdbx_description
1 polymer ?
#
loop_
_entity_poly.entity_id
_entity_poly.type
_entity_poly.pdbx_seq_one_letter_code
_entity_poly.pdbx_strand_id
1 'polypeptide(L)'
;MLHAIGSHLPSAEAIAAFAGAGSAIAAVWTIKRTASARENERLLAYAVLTLERSFAALSGQSRPGSPPPSDRLGWLTAARLVEEYKSAKERMKDPLILQECKSHEAHWRNQFRNKLELISEGPMDYYTRAGFGKEVQQTSAIIVHNFADWPADKEDELDKYLNHADAIKKLGVSNKWFVLRHYCRLL
;
A
#
# COMPACT_ATOMS: atom_id res chain seq x y z
N MET A 1 35.67 46.54 -54.97
CA MET A 1 35.95 46.39 -53.53
C MET A 1 34.75 45.68 -52.92
N LEU A 2 34.70 44.34 -53.01
CA LEU A 2 33.62 43.51 -52.48
C LEU A 2 34.11 42.90 -51.17
N HIS A 3 33.59 43.39 -50.04
CA HIS A 3 33.80 42.81 -48.72
C HIS A 3 32.90 41.57 -48.60
N ALA A 4 33.51 40.38 -48.50
CA ALA A 4 32.78 39.16 -48.22
C ALA A 4 32.40 39.11 -46.73
N ILE A 5 31.11 39.07 -46.43
CA ILE A 5 30.58 38.81 -45.09
C ILE A 5 30.68 37.30 -44.88
N GLY A 6 31.69 36.87 -44.12
CA GLY A 6 31.87 35.47 -43.73
C GLY A 6 30.76 35.05 -42.76
N SER A 7 29.88 34.16 -43.20
CA SER A 7 28.90 33.49 -42.35
C SER A 7 29.61 32.53 -41.39
N HIS A 8 29.67 32.88 -40.10
CA HIS A 8 30.10 31.97 -39.03
C HIS A 8 28.99 30.94 -38.76
N LEU A 9 28.84 29.97 -39.66
CA LEU A 9 28.15 28.74 -39.31
C LEU A 9 29.07 27.96 -38.34
N PRO A 10 28.53 27.46 -37.20
CA PRO A 10 29.32 26.64 -36.30
C PRO A 10 29.86 25.44 -37.07
N SER A 11 31.13 25.11 -36.84
CA SER A 11 31.79 23.97 -37.51
C SER A 11 30.99 22.69 -37.28
N ALA A 12 31.03 21.76 -38.24
CA ALA A 12 30.34 20.47 -38.14
C ALA A 12 30.70 19.71 -36.84
N GLU A 13 31.91 19.92 -36.33
CA GLU A 13 32.40 19.40 -35.05
C GLU A 13 31.64 19.98 -33.85
N ALA A 14 31.32 21.27 -33.85
CA ALA A 14 30.52 21.90 -32.79
C ALA A 14 29.09 21.36 -32.78
N ILE A 15 28.45 21.22 -33.95
CA ILE A 15 27.10 20.65 -34.09
C ILE A 15 27.08 19.18 -33.61
N ALA A 16 28.09 18.39 -33.97
CA ALA A 16 28.23 17.00 -33.51
C ALA A 16 28.49 16.90 -32.00
N ALA A 17 29.29 17.79 -31.42
CA ALA A 17 29.56 17.83 -29.98
C ALA A 17 28.30 18.19 -29.16
N PHE A 18 27.50 19.17 -29.61
CA PHE A 18 26.22 19.51 -28.97
C PHE A 18 25.18 18.39 -29.10
N ALA A 19 25.11 17.71 -30.25
CA ALA A 19 24.25 16.54 -30.45
C ALA A 19 24.69 15.34 -29.58
N GLY A 20 25.99 15.10 -29.47
CA GLY A 20 26.57 14.04 -28.62
C GLY A 20 26.35 14.27 -27.12
N ALA A 21 26.52 15.51 -26.66
CA ALA A 21 26.27 15.86 -25.25
C ALA A 21 24.78 15.80 -24.88
N GLY A 22 23.89 16.31 -25.75
CA GLY A 22 22.44 16.26 -25.53
C GLY A 22 21.87 14.84 -25.53
N SER A 23 22.33 13.98 -26.44
CA SER A 23 21.94 12.58 -26.51
C SER A 23 22.46 11.76 -25.32
N ALA A 24 23.68 12.02 -24.85
CA ALA A 24 24.21 11.39 -23.65
C ALA A 24 23.41 11.77 -22.39
N ILE A 25 23.02 13.04 -22.23
CA ILE A 25 22.17 13.49 -21.11
C ILE A 25 20.79 12.85 -21.16
N ALA A 26 20.16 12.80 -22.34
CA ALA A 26 18.86 12.15 -22.53
C ALA A 26 18.91 10.64 -22.25
N ALA A 27 19.99 9.96 -22.69
CA ALA A 27 20.22 8.54 -22.40
C ALA A 27 20.41 8.30 -20.90
N VAL A 28 21.26 9.09 -20.23
CA VAL A 28 21.47 9.02 -18.77
C VAL A 28 20.16 9.27 -18.02
N TRP A 29 19.37 10.26 -18.44
CA TRP A 29 18.07 10.56 -17.84
C TRP A 29 17.07 9.41 -18.03
N THR A 30 17.01 8.82 -19.22
CA THR A 30 16.15 7.67 -19.54
C THR A 30 16.54 6.44 -18.73
N ILE A 31 17.85 6.15 -18.62
CA ILE A 31 18.38 5.06 -17.79
C ILE A 31 18.03 5.28 -16.32
N LYS A 32 18.26 6.48 -15.78
CA LYS A 32 17.91 6.83 -14.40
C LYS A 32 16.41 6.70 -14.14
N ARG A 33 15.57 7.17 -15.06
CA ARG A 33 14.11 7.07 -14.95
C ARG A 33 13.64 5.61 -14.97
N THR A 34 14.20 4.80 -15.85
CA THR A 34 13.87 3.36 -15.95
C THR A 34 14.37 2.59 -14.73
N ALA A 35 15.57 2.90 -14.22
CA ALA A 35 16.11 2.30 -13.01
C ALA A 35 15.27 2.66 -11.77
N SER A 36 14.86 3.93 -11.66
CA SER A 36 13.97 4.39 -10.58
C SER A 36 12.60 3.71 -10.65
N ALA A 37 12.02 3.56 -11.85
CA ALA A 37 10.74 2.87 -12.01
C ALA A 37 10.82 1.40 -11.56
N ARG A 38 11.88 0.68 -11.97
CA ARG A 38 12.12 -0.71 -11.54
C ARG A 38 12.33 -0.84 -10.04
N GLU A 39 13.04 0.10 -9.43
CA GLU A 39 13.24 0.10 -7.97
C GLU A 39 11.93 0.33 -7.24
N ASN A 40 11.11 1.27 -7.72
CA ASN A 40 9.79 1.54 -7.16
C ASN A 40 8.87 0.32 -7.25
N GLU A 41 8.81 -0.35 -8.41
CA GLU A 41 8.04 -1.59 -8.59
C GLU A 41 8.51 -2.69 -7.64
N ARG A 42 9.83 -2.86 -7.46
CA ARG A 42 10.40 -3.83 -6.53
C ARG A 42 10.03 -3.53 -5.08
N LEU A 43 10.11 -2.27 -4.66
CA LEU A 43 9.72 -1.84 -3.32
C LEU A 43 8.24 -2.10 -3.06
N LEU A 44 7.38 -1.78 -4.02
CA LEU A 44 5.94 -2.02 -3.92
C LEU A 44 5.64 -3.52 -3.81
N ALA A 45 6.16 -4.33 -4.73
CA ALA A 45 5.97 -5.78 -4.73
C ALA A 45 6.46 -6.41 -3.42
N TYR A 46 7.62 -5.97 -2.92
CA TYR A 46 8.15 -6.41 -1.64
C TYR A 46 7.25 -6.00 -0.47
N ALA A 47 6.75 -4.76 -0.44
CA ALA A 47 5.85 -4.30 0.62
C ALA A 47 4.54 -5.11 0.67
N VAL A 48 3.92 -5.35 -0.49
CA VAL A 48 2.70 -6.16 -0.61
C VAL A 48 2.95 -7.61 -0.16
N LEU A 49 4.01 -8.23 -0.68
CA LEU A 49 4.39 -9.60 -0.30
C LEU A 49 4.69 -9.72 1.20
N THR A 50 5.26 -8.69 1.80
CA THR A 50 5.56 -8.67 3.24
C THR A 50 4.27 -8.64 4.07
N LEU A 51 3.25 -7.88 3.65
CA LEU A 51 1.93 -7.89 4.27
C LEU A 51 1.22 -9.24 4.11
N GLU A 52 1.28 -9.84 2.92
CA GLU A 52 0.75 -11.18 2.65
C GLU A 52 1.36 -12.24 3.58
N ARG A 53 2.70 -12.23 3.69
CA ARG A 53 3.43 -13.14 4.58
C ARG A 53 3.11 -12.88 6.04
N SER A 54 2.94 -11.61 6.43
CA SER A 54 2.54 -11.25 7.78
C SER A 54 1.17 -11.84 8.13
N PHE A 55 0.19 -11.65 7.24
CA PHE A 55 -1.15 -12.19 7.42
C PHE A 55 -1.18 -13.72 7.43
N ALA A 56 -0.39 -14.35 6.55
CA ALA A 56 -0.23 -15.81 6.53
C ALA A 56 0.40 -16.34 7.83
N ALA A 57 1.41 -15.65 8.36
CA ALA A 57 2.04 -16.02 9.63
C ALA A 57 1.06 -15.89 10.81
N LEU A 58 0.25 -14.83 10.83
CA LEU A 58 -0.79 -14.64 11.84
C LEU A 58 -1.89 -15.72 11.71
N SER A 59 -2.32 -16.00 10.48
CA SER A 59 -3.40 -16.96 10.22
C SER A 59 -2.98 -18.40 10.44
N GLY A 60 -1.69 -18.73 10.25
CA GLY A 60 -1.19 -20.10 10.35
C GLY A 60 -2.03 -21.08 9.55
N GLN A 61 -2.37 -22.22 10.16
CA GLN A 61 -3.25 -23.25 9.58
C GLN A 61 -4.72 -23.11 10.03
N SER A 62 -5.13 -21.93 10.49
CA SER A 62 -6.50 -21.70 10.94
C SER A 62 -7.50 -21.78 9.78
N ARG A 63 -8.69 -22.31 10.06
CA ARG A 63 -9.75 -22.44 9.05
C ARG A 63 -10.31 -21.06 8.68
N PRO A 64 -10.91 -20.92 7.48
CA PRO A 64 -11.73 -19.76 7.18
C PRO A 64 -12.80 -19.56 8.26
N GLY A 65 -12.94 -18.33 8.77
CA GLY A 65 -13.90 -18.00 9.82
C GLY A 65 -13.52 -18.41 11.24
N SER A 66 -12.32 -18.96 11.47
CA SER A 66 -11.81 -19.19 12.84
C SER A 66 -10.82 -18.09 13.26
N PRO A 67 -10.67 -17.80 14.57
CA PRO A 67 -9.65 -16.88 15.04
C PRO A 67 -8.24 -17.37 14.65
N PRO A 68 -7.23 -16.46 14.63
CA PRO A 68 -5.85 -16.88 14.42
C PRO A 68 -5.45 -17.85 15.55
N PRO A 69 -4.48 -18.75 15.32
CA PRO A 69 -3.96 -19.60 16.38
C PRO A 69 -3.29 -18.75 17.46
N SER A 70 -3.43 -19.16 18.73
CA SER A 70 -2.62 -18.59 19.82
C SER A 70 -1.20 -19.17 19.80
N ASP A 71 -0.51 -18.97 18.66
CA ASP A 71 0.87 -19.38 18.44
C ASP A 71 1.81 -18.18 18.54
N ARG A 72 2.65 -18.18 19.58
CA ARG A 72 3.61 -17.10 19.83
C ARG A 72 4.52 -16.81 18.62
N LEU A 73 4.95 -17.82 17.88
CA LEU A 73 5.86 -17.63 16.74
C LEU A 73 5.14 -16.97 15.56
N GLY A 74 3.92 -17.38 15.25
CA GLY A 74 3.05 -16.73 14.27
C GLY A 74 2.86 -15.24 14.56
N TRP A 75 2.48 -14.90 15.79
CA TRP A 75 2.30 -13.51 16.23
C TRP A 75 3.59 -12.68 16.12
N LEU A 76 4.72 -13.21 16.59
CA LEU A 76 6.03 -12.54 16.48
C LEU A 76 6.44 -12.29 15.03
N THR A 77 6.23 -13.30 14.18
CA THR A 77 6.60 -13.23 12.77
C THR A 77 5.71 -12.21 12.05
N ALA A 78 4.40 -12.23 12.31
CA ALA A 78 3.47 -11.25 11.78
C ALA A 78 3.87 -9.82 12.17
N ALA A 79 4.14 -9.57 13.46
CA ALA A 79 4.54 -8.24 13.94
C ALA A 79 5.83 -7.74 13.30
N ARG A 80 6.86 -8.59 13.16
CA ARG A 80 8.12 -8.21 12.49
C ARG A 80 7.91 -7.84 11.03
N LEU A 81 7.10 -8.62 10.32
CA LEU A 81 6.78 -8.34 8.91
C LEU A 81 5.94 -7.05 8.77
N VAL A 82 5.06 -6.73 9.72
CA VAL A 82 4.37 -5.42 9.74
C VAL A 82 5.38 -4.27 9.86
N GLU A 83 6.35 -4.36 10.75
CA GLU A 83 7.39 -3.34 10.90
C GLU A 83 8.31 -3.25 9.68
N GLU A 84 8.64 -4.39 9.06
CA GLU A 84 9.41 -4.46 7.81
C GLU A 84 8.66 -3.79 6.65
N TYR A 85 7.34 -4.00 6.57
CA TYR A 85 6.47 -3.29 5.64
C TYR A 85 6.50 -1.77 5.87
N LYS A 86 6.38 -1.30 7.12
CA LYS A 86 6.45 0.13 7.44
C LYS A 86 7.77 0.74 6.96
N SER A 87 8.89 0.06 7.23
CA SER A 87 10.21 0.46 6.75
C SER A 87 10.31 0.46 5.22
N ALA A 88 9.70 -0.51 4.52
CA ALA A 88 9.64 -0.52 3.06
C ALA A 88 8.87 0.67 2.51
N LYS A 89 7.71 0.98 3.10
CA LYS A 89 6.87 2.11 2.72
C LYS A 89 7.59 3.46 2.89
N GLU A 90 8.33 3.65 3.98
CA GLU A 90 9.10 4.89 4.23
C GLU A 90 10.18 5.16 3.17
N ARG A 91 10.70 4.10 2.53
CA ARG A 91 11.68 4.20 1.45
C ARG A 91 11.05 4.58 0.11
N MET A 92 9.74 4.43 -0.06
CA MET A 92 9.04 4.84 -1.29
C MET A 92 8.95 6.37 -1.37
N LYS A 93 9.53 6.95 -2.42
CA LYS A 93 9.52 8.41 -2.66
C LYS A 93 8.59 8.83 -3.79
N ASP A 94 8.22 7.89 -4.66
CA ASP A 94 7.31 8.15 -5.76
C ASP A 94 5.86 8.25 -5.24
N PRO A 95 5.17 9.38 -5.48
CA PRO A 95 3.81 9.60 -4.99
C PRO A 95 2.77 8.59 -5.51
N LEU A 96 2.89 8.16 -6.78
CA LEU A 96 1.94 7.22 -7.39
C LEU A 96 2.09 5.83 -6.75
N ILE A 97 3.33 5.40 -6.58
CA ILE A 97 3.65 4.10 -5.97
C ILE A 97 3.28 4.10 -4.49
N LEU A 98 3.47 5.23 -3.81
CA LEU A 98 3.03 5.39 -2.43
C LEU A 98 1.50 5.34 -2.31
N GLN A 99 0.77 5.93 -3.26
CA GLN A 99 -0.69 5.83 -3.31
C GLN A 99 -1.15 4.39 -3.52
N GLU A 100 -0.53 3.66 -4.45
CA GLU A 100 -0.81 2.25 -4.69
C GLU A 100 -0.51 1.40 -3.44
N CYS A 101 0.63 1.62 -2.80
CA CYS A 101 1.00 0.98 -1.53
C CYS A 101 -0.04 1.25 -0.42
N LYS A 102 -0.56 2.48 -0.31
CA LYS A 102 -1.62 2.84 0.65
C LYS A 102 -2.94 2.11 0.39
N SER A 103 -3.26 1.83 -0.88
CA SER A 103 -4.44 1.03 -1.25
C SER A 103 -4.28 -0.42 -0.80
N HIS A 104 -3.13 -1.04 -1.09
CA HIS A 104 -2.81 -2.37 -0.60
C HIS A 104 -2.80 -2.45 0.93
N GLU A 105 -2.26 -1.43 1.60
CA GLU A 105 -2.31 -1.33 3.05
C GLU A 105 -3.74 -1.34 3.57
N ALA A 106 -4.62 -0.50 3.03
CA ALA A 106 -6.02 -0.44 3.46
C ALA A 106 -6.72 -1.79 3.31
N HIS A 107 -6.49 -2.49 2.19
CA HIS A 107 -6.97 -3.86 1.99
C HIS A 107 -6.48 -4.80 3.10
N TRP A 108 -5.17 -4.85 3.33
CA TRP A 108 -4.60 -5.75 4.34
C TRP A 108 -5.03 -5.40 5.76
N ARG A 109 -5.09 -4.11 6.13
CA ARG A 109 -5.61 -3.70 7.45
C ARG A 109 -7.01 -4.26 7.71
N ASN A 110 -7.89 -4.19 6.71
CA ASN A 110 -9.22 -4.79 6.79
C ASN A 110 -9.18 -6.32 6.94
N GLN A 111 -8.31 -7.01 6.19
CA GLN A 111 -8.13 -8.46 6.34
C GLN A 111 -7.66 -8.84 7.75
N PHE A 112 -6.69 -8.11 8.30
CA PHE A 112 -6.23 -8.28 9.68
C PHE A 112 -7.37 -8.03 10.67
N ARG A 113 -8.10 -6.92 10.53
CA ARG A 113 -9.23 -6.59 11.40
C ARG A 113 -10.27 -7.71 11.44
N ASN A 114 -10.75 -8.16 10.28
CA ASN A 114 -11.74 -9.23 10.19
C ASN A 114 -11.24 -10.52 10.88
N LYS A 115 -9.94 -10.82 10.77
CA LYS A 115 -9.35 -11.99 11.41
C LYS A 115 -9.25 -11.84 12.94
N LEU A 116 -8.92 -10.64 13.41
CA LEU A 116 -8.76 -10.32 14.83
C LEU A 116 -10.09 -10.13 15.56
N GLU A 117 -11.15 -9.67 14.88
CA GLU A 117 -12.50 -9.56 15.44
C GLU A 117 -13.03 -10.90 15.98
N LEU A 118 -12.65 -12.01 15.35
CA LEU A 118 -12.98 -13.36 15.81
C LEU A 118 -12.37 -13.71 17.18
N ILE A 119 -11.35 -12.97 17.63
CA ILE A 119 -10.79 -13.11 19.00
C ILE A 119 -11.68 -12.39 20.01
N SER A 120 -12.28 -11.26 19.63
CA SER A 120 -13.19 -10.48 20.50
C SER A 120 -14.44 -11.27 20.89
N GLU A 121 -14.84 -12.23 20.05
CA GLU A 121 -15.92 -13.19 20.32
C GLU A 121 -15.42 -14.46 21.06
N GLY A 122 -14.10 -14.57 21.26
CA GLY A 122 -13.41 -15.73 21.80
C GLY A 122 -13.23 -15.71 23.33
N PRO A 123 -12.53 -16.72 23.88
CA PRO A 123 -12.31 -16.82 25.31
C PRO A 123 -11.32 -15.76 25.83
N MET A 124 -11.57 -15.23 27.03
CA MET A 124 -10.74 -14.20 27.67
C MET A 124 -9.27 -14.60 27.84
N ASP A 125 -8.99 -15.91 27.91
CA ASP A 125 -7.66 -16.46 28.08
C ASP A 125 -6.89 -16.60 26.76
N TYR A 126 -7.42 -16.16 25.62
CA TYR A 126 -6.85 -16.40 24.29
C TYR A 126 -5.33 -16.09 24.21
N TYR A 127 -4.89 -14.92 24.66
CA TYR A 127 -3.48 -14.51 24.58
C TYR A 127 -2.57 -15.23 25.59
N THR A 128 -3.15 -15.72 26.68
CA THR A 128 -2.46 -16.49 27.73
C THR A 128 -2.53 -18.00 27.47
N ARG A 129 -3.40 -18.44 26.55
CA ARG A 129 -3.59 -19.85 26.20
C ARG A 129 -2.36 -20.32 25.43
N ALA A 130 -1.51 -21.06 26.11
CA ALA A 130 -0.30 -21.61 25.53
C ALA A 130 -0.64 -22.75 24.55
N GLY A 131 -0.98 -22.42 23.29
CA GLY A 131 -1.25 -23.42 22.24
C GLY A 131 -0.08 -24.37 21.99
N PHE A 132 1.14 -23.98 22.37
CA PHE A 132 2.38 -24.76 22.29
C PHE A 132 3.36 -24.44 23.44
N GLY A 133 2.84 -24.16 24.64
CA GLY A 133 3.67 -23.95 25.85
C GLY A 133 4.25 -22.54 26.04
N LYS A 134 3.88 -21.55 25.20
CA LYS A 134 4.23 -20.14 25.43
C LYS A 134 3.09 -19.20 25.05
N GLU A 135 2.86 -18.19 25.88
CA GLU A 135 1.89 -17.13 25.67
C GLU A 135 2.25 -16.26 24.45
N VAL A 136 1.25 -15.64 23.84
CA VAL A 136 1.47 -14.63 22.80
C VAL A 136 2.26 -13.47 23.40
N GLN A 137 3.30 -13.02 22.72
CA GLN A 137 4.07 -11.88 23.21
C GLN A 137 3.22 -10.60 23.08
N GLN A 138 3.03 -9.90 24.20
CA GLN A 138 2.21 -8.69 24.29
C GLN A 138 2.58 -7.64 23.22
N THR A 139 3.87 -7.35 23.03
CA THR A 139 4.33 -6.37 22.02
C THR A 139 3.90 -6.77 20.61
N SER A 140 4.03 -8.05 20.25
CA SER A 140 3.58 -8.52 18.94
C SER A 140 2.07 -8.40 18.76
N ALA A 141 1.29 -8.66 19.81
CA ALA A 141 -0.16 -8.47 19.77
C ALA A 141 -0.53 -7.00 19.56
N ILE A 142 0.09 -6.09 20.31
CA ILE A 142 -0.14 -4.64 20.21
C ILE A 142 0.17 -4.13 18.79
N ILE A 143 1.32 -4.51 18.21
CA ILE A 143 1.71 -4.08 16.86
C ILE A 143 0.69 -4.54 15.81
N VAL A 144 0.28 -5.80 15.88
CA VAL A 144 -0.66 -6.40 14.92
C VAL A 144 -2.05 -5.76 15.03
N HIS A 145 -2.55 -5.55 16.25
CA HIS A 145 -3.82 -4.85 16.48
C HIS A 145 -3.78 -3.40 16.01
N ASN A 146 -2.71 -2.66 16.37
CA ASN A 146 -2.54 -1.28 15.92
C ASN A 146 -2.46 -1.17 14.38
N PHE A 147 -1.87 -2.17 13.71
CA PHE A 147 -1.91 -2.23 12.25
C PHE A 147 -3.31 -2.52 11.72
N ALA A 148 -4.11 -3.37 12.37
CA ALA A 148 -5.48 -3.66 11.93
C ALA A 148 -6.44 -2.47 12.07
N ASP A 149 -6.19 -1.61 13.04
CA ASP A 149 -7.01 -0.41 13.29
C ASP A 149 -6.89 0.60 12.14
N TRP A 150 -7.98 1.36 11.94
CA TRP A 150 -7.95 2.50 11.02
C TRP A 150 -7.26 3.66 11.74
N PRO A 151 -6.21 4.28 11.15
CA PRO A 151 -5.55 5.42 11.77
C PRO A 151 -6.52 6.59 11.90
N ALA A 152 -6.60 7.20 13.08
CA ALA A 152 -7.52 8.31 13.34
C ALA A 152 -7.17 9.59 12.53
N ASP A 153 -5.92 9.71 12.11
CA ASP A 153 -5.37 10.81 11.32
C ASP A 153 -5.48 10.57 9.79
N LYS A 154 -5.99 9.41 9.37
CA LYS A 154 -6.12 9.08 7.95
C LYS A 154 -7.52 9.46 7.44
N GLU A 155 -7.56 10.45 6.55
CA GLU A 155 -8.76 10.81 5.79
C GLU A 155 -9.32 9.59 5.06
N ASP A 156 -10.64 9.40 5.15
CA ASP A 156 -11.33 8.36 4.40
C ASP A 156 -11.61 8.88 2.99
N GLU A 157 -11.32 8.09 1.95
CA GLU A 157 -11.63 8.47 0.58
C GLU A 157 -13.14 8.63 0.34
N LEU A 158 -13.97 8.13 1.25
CA LEU A 158 -15.42 8.32 1.29
C LEU A 158 -15.83 9.69 1.85
N ASP A 159 -14.94 10.43 2.53
CA ASP A 159 -15.24 11.76 3.09
C ASP A 159 -15.54 12.81 2.01
N LYS A 160 -15.22 12.52 0.74
CA LYS A 160 -15.65 13.33 -0.42
C LYS A 160 -17.18 13.37 -0.62
N TYR A 161 -17.91 12.51 0.09
CA TYR A 161 -19.36 12.51 0.14
C TYR A 161 -19.81 13.04 1.49
N LEU A 162 -20.47 14.21 1.51
CA LEU A 162 -20.87 14.88 2.76
C LEU A 162 -21.84 14.03 3.61
N ASN A 163 -22.69 13.26 2.94
CA ASN A 163 -23.61 12.31 3.54
C ASN A 163 -24.16 11.37 2.43
N HIS A 164 -24.97 10.39 2.83
CA HIS A 164 -25.57 9.44 1.89
C HIS A 164 -26.42 10.10 0.80
N ALA A 165 -27.10 11.23 1.08
CA ALA A 165 -27.87 11.94 0.07
C ALA A 165 -26.97 12.60 -1.00
N ASP A 166 -25.83 13.14 -0.60
CA ASP A 166 -24.80 13.65 -1.53
C ASP A 166 -24.20 12.52 -2.39
N ALA A 167 -23.92 11.36 -1.79
CA ALA A 167 -23.47 10.17 -2.52
C ALA A 167 -24.52 9.71 -3.57
N ILE A 168 -25.80 9.64 -3.18
CA ILE A 168 -26.90 9.30 -4.11
C ILE A 168 -26.99 10.32 -5.24
N LYS A 169 -26.86 11.62 -4.93
CA LYS A 169 -26.90 12.69 -5.94
C LYS A 169 -25.74 12.58 -6.95
N LYS A 170 -24.53 12.29 -6.47
CA LYS A 170 -23.32 12.21 -7.31
C LYS A 170 -23.23 10.92 -8.12
N LEU A 171 -23.61 9.78 -7.53
CA LEU A 171 -23.38 8.45 -8.12
C LEU A 171 -24.66 7.81 -8.68
N GLY A 172 -25.83 8.21 -8.18
CA GLY A 172 -27.10 7.54 -8.44
C GLY A 172 -27.21 6.17 -7.75
N VAL A 173 -28.45 5.65 -7.67
CA VAL A 173 -28.71 4.27 -7.24
C VAL A 173 -29.53 3.55 -8.31
N SER A 174 -28.91 2.57 -8.96
CA SER A 174 -29.54 1.80 -10.03
C SER A 174 -30.86 1.14 -9.57
N ASN A 175 -31.87 1.13 -10.45
CA ASN A 175 -33.18 0.50 -10.21
C ASN A 175 -33.08 -1.01 -9.91
N LYS A 176 -31.98 -1.67 -10.33
CA LYS A 176 -31.75 -3.10 -10.06
C LYS A 176 -31.52 -3.41 -8.58
N TRP A 177 -31.08 -2.44 -7.79
CA TRP A 177 -30.77 -2.62 -6.37
C TRP A 177 -31.95 -2.22 -5.49
N PHE A 178 -33.07 -2.96 -5.62
CA PHE A 178 -34.32 -2.63 -4.93
C PHE A 178 -34.16 -2.47 -3.41
N VAL A 179 -33.47 -3.42 -2.75
CA VAL A 179 -33.24 -3.37 -1.29
C VAL A 179 -32.43 -2.14 -0.88
N LEU A 180 -31.38 -1.79 -1.65
CA LEU A 180 -30.58 -0.59 -1.41
C LEU A 180 -31.41 0.68 -1.60
N ARG A 181 -32.24 0.74 -2.64
CA ARG A 181 -33.14 1.89 -2.86
C ARG A 181 -34.14 2.06 -1.74
N HIS A 182 -34.70 0.96 -1.23
CA HIS A 182 -35.58 0.99 -0.07
C HIS A 182 -34.84 1.53 1.17
N TYR A 183 -33.65 1.01 1.45
CA TYR A 183 -32.79 1.50 2.53
C TYR A 183 -32.46 3.01 2.39
N CYS A 184 -32.21 3.46 1.16
CA CYS A 184 -31.94 4.86 0.82
C CYS A 184 -33.20 5.75 0.70
N ARG A 185 -34.41 5.21 0.94
CA ARG A 185 -35.70 5.95 0.82
C ARG A 185 -35.93 6.58 -0.56
N LEU A 186 -35.60 5.84 -1.62
CA LEU A 186 -35.74 6.25 -3.03
C LEU A 186 -36.93 5.56 -3.74
N LEU A 187 -37.86 5.02 -2.97
CA LEU A 187 -39.07 4.32 -3.41
C LEU A 187 -40.30 4.97 -2.77
#